data_AF-A0A2E5FZZ6-F1
#
_entry.id   AF-A0A2E5FZZ6-F1
#
_cell.length_a   1.000
_cell.length_b   1.000
_cell.length_c   1.000
_cell.angle_alpha   90.00
_cell.angle_beta   90.00
_cell.angle_gamma   90.00
#
_symmetry.space_group_name_H-M   'P 1'
#
loop_
_entity.id
_entity.type
_entity.pdbx_description
1 polymer ?
#
loop_
_entity_poly.entity_id
_entity_poly.type
_entity_poly.pdbx_seq_one_letter_code
_entity_poly.pdbx_strand_id
1 'polypeptide(L)'
;MAIATLHARGVCHADLNARNILLDGAHKPWLIDFDRARYRNPRRGRWRESNLARLKRSLDKFAARAPVFHFGRADWAALRAGYETAFFEASRL
;
A
#
# COMPACT_ATOMS: atom_id res chain seq x y z
N MET A 1 -8.32 3.05 -5.31
CA MET A 1 -7.32 3.17 -4.21
C MET A 1 -5.91 2.97 -4.76
N ALA A 2 -4.96 3.88 -4.49
CA ALA A 2 -3.65 3.93 -5.18
C ALA A 2 -2.86 2.60 -5.18
N ILE A 3 -2.71 1.95 -4.02
CA ILE A 3 -1.95 0.68 -3.90
C ILE A 3 -2.61 -0.45 -4.69
N ALA A 4 -3.94 -0.60 -4.60
CA ALA A 4 -4.67 -1.62 -5.34
C ALA A 4 -4.55 -1.41 -6.86
N THR A 5 -4.70 -0.16 -7.32
CA THR A 5 -4.54 0.23 -8.72
C THR A 5 -3.13 -0.09 -9.25
N LEU A 6 -2.10 0.16 -8.44
CA LEU A 6 -0.71 -0.18 -8.76
C LEU A 6 -0.53 -1.69 -8.88
N HIS A 7 -1.03 -2.44 -7.88
CA HIS A 7 -0.90 -3.89 -7.85
C HIS A 7 -1.69 -4.59 -8.97
N ALA A 8 -2.87 -4.09 -9.34
CA ALA A 8 -3.67 -4.62 -10.44
C ALA A 8 -2.96 -4.46 -11.79
N ARG A 9 -2.21 -3.38 -11.98
CA ARG A 9 -1.29 -3.18 -13.13
C ARG A 9 -0.02 -4.02 -13.07
N GLY A 10 0.14 -4.85 -12.04
CA GLY A 10 1.28 -5.75 -11.88
C GLY A 10 2.54 -5.07 -11.40
N VAL A 11 2.47 -3.82 -10.93
CA VAL A 11 3.66 -3.11 -10.45
C VAL A 11 3.92 -3.45 -8.99
N CYS A 12 5.02 -4.14 -8.73
CA CYS A 12 5.54 -4.41 -7.40
C CYS A 12 6.45 -3.27 -6.96
N HIS A 13 5.98 -2.45 -6.03
CA HIS A 13 6.76 -1.38 -5.40
C HIS A 13 7.68 -1.96 -4.31
N ALA A 14 8.94 -2.27 -4.66
CA ALA A 14 9.83 -3.02 -3.77
C ALA A 14 10.05 -2.38 -2.39
N ASP A 15 9.90 -1.05 -2.28
CA ASP A 15 9.98 -0.30 -1.02
C ASP A 15 8.67 0.41 -0.65
N LEU A 16 7.52 -0.29 -0.74
CA LEU A 16 6.24 0.28 -0.31
C LEU A 16 6.24 0.50 1.22
N ASN A 17 6.48 1.73 1.64
CA ASN A 17 6.48 2.16 3.04
C ASN A 17 5.75 3.51 3.19
N ALA A 18 5.38 3.90 4.41
CA ALA A 18 4.57 5.09 4.65
C ALA A 18 5.23 6.41 4.23
N ARG A 19 6.57 6.49 4.11
CA ARG A 19 7.27 7.68 3.62
C ARG A 19 7.17 7.85 2.10
N ASN A 20 6.88 6.74 1.40
CA ASN A 20 6.70 6.71 -0.05
C ASN A 20 5.21 6.86 -0.44
N ILE A 21 4.37 7.32 0.50
CA ILE A 21 2.97 7.68 0.28
C ILE A 21 2.80 9.15 0.65
N LEU A 22 2.58 10.00 -0.35
CA LEU A 22 2.28 11.41 -0.15
C LEU A 22 0.78 11.65 -0.23
N LEU A 23 0.28 12.62 0.51
CA LEU A 23 -1.07 13.14 0.35
C LEU A 23 -0.96 14.51 -0.31
N ASP A 24 -1.77 14.76 -1.34
CA ASP A 24 -1.90 16.11 -1.89
C ASP A 24 -2.85 16.98 -1.04
N GLY A 25 -3.08 18.23 -1.48
CA GLY A 25 -3.96 19.17 -0.78
C GLY A 25 -5.43 18.74 -0.70
N ALA A 26 -5.84 17.72 -1.45
CA ALA A 26 -7.18 17.12 -1.39
C ALA A 26 -7.18 15.79 -0.61
N HIS A 27 -6.12 15.50 0.15
CA HIS A 27 -5.89 14.22 0.84
C HIS A 27 -5.86 13.00 -0.08
N LYS A 28 -5.63 13.18 -1.38
CA LYS A 28 -5.50 12.06 -2.30
C LYS A 28 -4.10 11.44 -2.17
N PRO A 29 -3.99 10.11 -2.05
CA PRO A 29 -2.71 9.44 -1.92
C PRO A 29 -1.99 9.28 -3.27
N TRP A 30 -0.70 9.57 -3.25
CA TRP A 30 0.26 9.40 -4.35
C TRP A 30 1.41 8.49 -3.89
N LEU A 31 1.83 7.58 -4.76
CA LEU A 31 2.99 6.72 -4.52
C LEU A 31 4.20 7.31 -5.24
N ILE A 32 5.36 7.29 -4.59
CA ILE A 32 6.64 7.81 -5.12
C ILE A 32 7.76 6.80 -4.92
N ASP A 33 8.94 7.04 -5.52
CA ASP A 33 10.14 6.19 -5.41
C ASP A 33 9.99 4.81 -6.08
N PHE A 34 9.92 4.82 -7.41
CA PHE A 34 9.75 3.62 -8.24
C PHE A 34 11.07 3.00 -8.73
N ASP A 35 12.23 3.46 -8.28
CA ASP A 35 13.54 3.05 -8.81
C ASP A 35 13.76 1.52 -8.71
N ARG A 36 13.18 0.90 -7.68
CA ARG A 36 13.24 -0.55 -7.46
C ARG A 36 11.96 -1.27 -7.84
N ALA A 37 11.00 -0.60 -8.47
CA ALA A 37 9.75 -1.22 -8.87
C ALA A 37 9.98 -2.26 -9.98
N ARG A 38 9.17 -3.33 -9.97
CA ARG A 38 9.27 -4.43 -10.94
C ARG A 38 7.88 -4.88 -11.36
N TYR A 39 7.71 -5.22 -12.63
CA TYR A 39 6.50 -5.88 -13.09
C TYR A 39 6.45 -7.33 -12.59
N ARG A 40 5.28 -7.74 -12.13
CA ARG A 40 4.94 -9.08 -11.63
C ARG A 40 3.52 -9.41 -12.09
N ASN A 41 3.23 -10.69 -12.25
CA ASN A 41 1.88 -11.12 -12.60
C ASN A 41 0.91 -10.71 -11.46
N PRO A 42 -0.15 -9.91 -11.73
CA PRO A 42 -1.12 -9.45 -10.74
C PRO A 42 -1.90 -10.57 -10.06
N ARG A 43 -2.02 -11.75 -10.67
CA ARG A 43 -2.83 -12.86 -10.18
C ARG A 43 -2.02 -13.99 -9.57
N ARG A 44 -0.68 -13.92 -9.62
CA ARG A 44 0.20 -15.00 -9.13
C ARG A 44 1.17 -14.51 -8.06
N GLY A 45 1.46 -15.40 -7.12
CA GLY A 45 2.46 -15.20 -6.07
C GLY A 45 1.99 -14.34 -4.90
N ARG A 46 2.88 -14.19 -3.90
CA ARG A 46 2.62 -13.50 -2.62
C ARG A 46 3.21 -12.09 -2.55
N TRP A 47 3.64 -11.53 -3.68
CA TRP A 47 4.36 -10.27 -3.72
C TRP A 47 3.49 -9.08 -3.28
N ARG A 48 2.18 -9.09 -3.57
CA ARG A 48 1.22 -8.07 -3.12
C ARG A 48 1.14 -8.03 -1.59
N GLU A 49 1.01 -9.22 -0.99
CA GLU A 49 1.01 -9.38 0.47
C GLU A 49 2.35 -8.96 1.09
N SER A 50 3.46 -9.25 0.41
CA SER A 50 4.79 -8.80 0.86
C SER A 50 4.93 -7.28 0.83
N ASN A 51 4.36 -6.60 -0.18
CA ASN A 51 4.31 -5.13 -0.23
C ASN A 51 3.45 -4.55 0.88
N LEU A 52 2.24 -5.08 1.08
CA LEU A 52 1.37 -4.64 2.17
C LEU A 52 2.01 -4.89 3.54
N ALA A 53 2.71 -6.01 3.73
CA ALA A 53 3.44 -6.28 4.95
C ALA A 53 4.59 -5.29 5.20
N ARG A 54 5.30 -4.82 4.15
CA ARG A 54 6.30 -3.74 4.28
C ARG A 54 5.65 -2.45 4.74
N LEU A 55 4.53 -2.06 4.13
CA LEU A 55 3.78 -0.88 4.54
C LEU A 55 3.36 -0.99 6.00
N LYS A 56 2.75 -2.11 6.39
CA LYS A 56 2.32 -2.34 7.78
C LYS A 56 3.49 -2.20 8.76
N ARG A 57 4.62 -2.85 8.51
CA ARG A 57 5.82 -2.73 9.37
C ARG A 57 6.31 -1.29 9.50
N SER A 58 6.25 -0.52 8.42
CA SER A 58 6.65 0.90 8.48
C SER A 58 5.68 1.74 9.32
N LEU A 59 4.37 1.50 9.20
CA LEU A 59 3.35 2.17 10.03
C LEU A 59 3.47 1.77 11.50
N ASP A 60 3.64 0.48 11.80
CA ASP A 60 3.88 -0.02 13.15
C ASP A 60 5.13 0.64 13.77
N LYS A 61 6.19 0.83 12.97
CA LYS A 61 7.42 1.50 13.41
C LYS A 61 7.21 2.99 13.71
N PHE A 62 6.36 3.69 12.96
CA PHE A 62 5.99 5.07 13.27
C PHE A 62 5.15 5.13 14.54
N ALA A 63 4.15 4.25 14.67
CA ALA A 63 3.31 4.13 15.86
C ALA A 63 4.13 3.88 17.13
N ALA A 64 5.19 3.07 17.05
CA ALA A 64 6.06 2.78 18.18
C ALA A 64 7.04 3.92 18.56
N ARG A 65 7.26 4.90 17.67
CA ARG A 65 8.29 5.95 17.85
C ARG A 65 7.72 7.34 18.11
N ALA A 66 6.49 7.60 17.68
CA ALA A 66 5.85 8.89 17.83
C ALA A 66 4.88 8.86 19.02
N PRO A 67 4.94 9.85 19.93
CA PRO A 67 3.98 9.96 21.03
C PRO A 67 2.53 10.05 20.54
N VAL A 68 2.33 10.63 19.35
CA VAL A 68 1.03 10.74 18.69
C VAL A 68 1.17 10.23 17.26
N PHE A 69 0.57 9.07 16.99
CA PHE A 69 0.41 8.53 15.64
C PHE A 69 -0.86 7.69 15.60
N HIS A 70 -1.86 8.17 14.87
CA HIS A 70 -3.18 7.54 14.79
C HIS A 70 -3.16 6.37 13.80
N PHE A 71 -2.67 5.23 14.28
CA PHE A 71 -2.69 3.99 13.53
C PHE A 71 -2.76 2.79 14.47
N GLY A 72 -3.75 1.94 14.27
CA GLY A 72 -3.93 0.71 15.02
C GLY A 72 -4.51 -0.41 14.18
N ARG A 73 -4.99 -1.45 14.88
CA ARG A 73 -5.55 -2.66 14.26
C ARG A 73 -6.76 -2.35 13.38
N ALA A 74 -7.63 -1.45 13.82
CA ALA A 74 -8.83 -1.07 13.10
C ALA A 74 -8.49 -0.36 11.78
N ASP A 75 -7.53 0.56 11.79
CA ASP A 75 -7.08 1.29 10.59
C ASP A 75 -6.45 0.33 9.57
N TRP A 76 -5.63 -0.61 10.05
CA TRP A 76 -5.07 -1.64 9.17
C TRP A 76 -6.16 -2.54 8.55
N ALA A 77 -7.16 -2.92 9.34
CA ALA A 77 -8.29 -3.71 8.84
C ALA A 77 -9.10 -2.94 7.79
N ALA A 78 -9.36 -1.65 8.01
CA ALA A 78 -10.05 -0.79 7.05
C ALA A 78 -9.26 -0.65 5.74
N LEU A 79 -7.94 -0.43 5.82
CA LEU A 79 -7.06 -0.39 4.63
C LEU A 79 -7.10 -1.71 3.87
N ARG A 80 -7.03 -2.85 4.57
CA ARG A 80 -7.11 -4.18 3.95
C ARG A 80 -8.43 -4.42 3.25
N ALA A 81 -9.56 -4.06 3.89
CA ALA A 81 -10.88 -4.18 3.26
C ALA A 81 -10.99 -3.33 2.00
N GLY A 82 -10.60 -2.04 2.08
CA GLY A 82 -10.60 -1.14 0.91
C GLY A 82 -9.64 -1.60 -0.20
N TYR A 83 -8.51 -2.20 0.17
CA TYR A 83 -7.57 -2.79 -0.77
C TYR A 83 -8.19 -3.94 -1.55
N GLU A 84 -8.81 -4.92 -0.88
CA GLU A 84 -9.39 -6.09 -1.53
C GLU A 84 -10.51 -5.70 -2.50
N THR A 85 -11.43 -4.83 -2.06
CA THR A 85 -12.50 -4.31 -2.92
C THR A 85 -11.93 -3.61 -4.16
N ALA A 86 -11.04 -2.63 -3.96
CA ALA A 86 -10.48 -1.86 -5.06
C ALA A 86 -9.58 -2.69 -5.98
N PHE A 87 -8.88 -3.71 -5.46
CA PHE A 87 -8.03 -4.58 -6.28
C PHE A 87 -8.87 -5.46 -7.20
N PHE A 88 -9.98 -5.99 -6.67
CA PHE A 88 -10.92 -6.77 -7.46
C PHE A 88 -11.57 -5.94 -8.56
N GLU A 89 -12.02 -4.72 -8.26
CA GLU A 89 -12.56 -3.77 -9.24
C GLU A 89 -11.53 -3.43 -10.32
N ALA A 90 -10.31 -3.05 -9.91
CA ALA A 90 -9.25 -2.67 -10.83
C ALA A 90 -8.71 -3.83 -11.68
N SER A 91 -8.97 -5.09 -11.29
CA SER A 91 -8.55 -6.29 -12.03
C SER A 91 -9.62 -6.83 -12.99
N ARG A 92 -10.78 -6.17 -13.09
CA ARG A 92 -11.83 -6.47 -14.07
C ARG A 92 -11.69 -5.68 -15.37
N LEU A 93 -10.89 -4.62 -15.35
CA LEU A 93 -10.45 -3.84 -16.49
C LEU A 93 -9.21 -4.49 -17.13
#